data_AF-A0A1F7M333-F1
#
_entry.id   AF-A0A1F7M333-F1
#
_cell.length_a   1.000
_cell.length_b   1.000
_cell.length_c   1.000
_cell.angle_alpha   90.00
_cell.angle_beta   90.00
_cell.angle_gamma   90.00
#
_symmetry.space_group_name_H-M   'P 1'
#
loop_
_entity.id
_entity.type
_entity.pdbx_description
1 polymer ?
#
loop_
_entity_poly.entity_id
_entity_poly.type
_entity_poly.pdbx_seq_one_letter_code
_entity_poly.pdbx_strand_id
1 'polypeptide(L)'
;MYSTKGLEYLIAVVFLLVFIPFWRFVNGAGAAEPAVAWEAPRWVGQLADWFRVPAHVYFHPGHAWATVGDGDLVTVGMDDFARKLVGPVSSIALREVGARVAQGEKAWTLVSDGKSVDMLSPVDGTVVAVNEEVARSPERLGGDPYGEGWLMRVRAPRLAPNMKQLLSGALARRFIEDACDRLQALTTPDLGRVYQDGGLPVDGMARALRPGDWDRMVRAFFLT
;
A
#
# COMPACT_ATOMS: atom_id res chain seq x y z
N MET A 1 23.50 -19.60 -53.42
CA MET A 1 23.07 -18.53 -52.47
C MET A 1 22.96 -19.08 -51.04
N TYR A 2 24.05 -19.49 -50.38
CA TYR A 2 24.03 -19.93 -48.97
C TYR A 2 25.22 -19.44 -48.12
N SER A 3 26.08 -18.57 -48.66
CA SER A 3 27.36 -18.23 -48.00
C SER A 3 27.30 -17.04 -47.03
N THR A 4 26.19 -16.31 -46.94
CA THR A 4 26.06 -15.12 -46.08
C THR A 4 25.66 -15.44 -44.65
N LYS A 5 24.82 -16.46 -44.42
CA LYS A 5 24.38 -16.83 -43.06
C LYS A 5 25.51 -17.38 -42.19
N GLY A 6 26.47 -18.10 -42.80
CA GLY A 6 27.62 -18.64 -42.07
C GLY A 6 28.51 -17.56 -41.45
N LEU A 7 28.65 -16.42 -42.14
CA LEU A 7 29.44 -15.29 -41.65
C LEU A 7 28.74 -14.55 -40.50
N GLU A 8 27.42 -14.40 -40.56
CA GLU A 8 26.62 -13.79 -39.49
C GLU A 8 26.71 -14.60 -38.18
N TYR A 9 26.60 -15.93 -38.27
CA TYR A 9 26.76 -16.80 -37.10
C TYR A 9 28.18 -16.73 -36.53
N LEU A 10 29.20 -16.66 -37.40
CA LEU A 10 30.58 -16.53 -36.96
C LEU A 10 30.81 -15.22 -36.18
N ILE A 11 30.28 -14.11 -36.69
CA ILE A 11 30.36 -12.80 -36.03
C ILE A 11 29.61 -12.82 -34.69
N ALA A 12 28.42 -13.42 -34.63
CA ALA A 12 27.65 -13.52 -33.39
C ALA A 12 28.37 -14.37 -32.33
N VAL A 13 28.98 -15.48 -32.72
CA VAL A 13 29.75 -16.35 -31.81
C VAL A 13 30.99 -15.64 -31.30
N VAL A 14 31.74 -14.96 -32.17
CA VAL A 14 32.92 -14.18 -31.77
C VAL A 14 32.51 -13.02 -30.86
N PHE A 15 31.41 -12.34 -31.16
CA PHE A 15 30.86 -11.29 -30.31
C PHE A 15 30.51 -11.81 -28.92
N LEU A 16 29.82 -12.95 -28.80
CA LEU A 16 29.48 -13.54 -27.49
C LEU A 16 30.73 -13.99 -26.73
N LEU A 17 31.72 -14.58 -27.42
CA LEU A 17 32.98 -15.03 -26.81
C LEU A 17 33.83 -13.88 -26.27
N VAL A 18 33.69 -12.67 -26.82
CA VAL A 18 34.37 -11.46 -26.31
C VAL A 18 33.50 -10.70 -25.31
N PHE A 19 32.20 -10.60 -25.57
CA PHE A 19 31.26 -9.85 -24.76
C PHE A 19 31.02 -10.49 -23.39
N ILE A 20 30.91 -11.82 -23.31
CA ILE A 20 30.72 -12.52 -22.02
C ILE A 20 31.88 -12.27 -21.05
N PRO A 21 33.17 -12.48 -21.41
CA PRO A 21 34.28 -12.17 -20.51
C PRO A 21 34.45 -10.67 -20.27
N PHE A 22 34.19 -9.81 -21.26
CA PHE A 22 34.20 -8.35 -21.07
C PHE A 22 33.11 -7.89 -20.08
N TRP A 23 31.88 -8.41 -20.21
CA TRP A 23 30.78 -8.14 -19.29
C TRP A 23 31.07 -8.69 -17.90
N ARG A 24 31.72 -9.86 -17.80
CA ARG A 24 32.21 -10.39 -16.52
C ARG A 24 33.39 -9.59 -15.95
N PHE A 25 34.20 -8.94 -16.77
CA PHE A 25 35.30 -8.09 -16.32
C PHE A 25 34.78 -6.74 -15.80
N VAL A 26 33.86 -6.11 -16.53
CA VAL A 26 33.19 -4.86 -16.16
C VAL A 26 32.31 -5.03 -14.91
N ASN A 27 31.57 -6.15 -14.80
CA ASN A 27 30.73 -6.45 -13.64
C ASN A 27 31.44 -7.28 -12.55
N GLY A 28 32.64 -7.81 -12.81
CA GLY A 28 33.39 -8.65 -11.87
C GLY A 28 34.42 -7.91 -11.04
N ALA A 29 34.59 -6.60 -11.26
CA ALA A 29 35.41 -5.72 -10.44
C ALA A 29 34.59 -4.69 -9.66
N GLY A 30 33.26 -4.87 -9.58
CA GLY A 30 32.53 -4.45 -8.40
C GLY A 30 32.59 -5.63 -7.44
N ALA A 31 33.42 -5.55 -6.41
CA ALA A 31 33.08 -6.26 -5.19
C ALA A 31 31.64 -5.82 -4.91
N ALA A 32 30.67 -6.71 -5.12
CA ALA A 32 29.36 -6.52 -4.57
C ALA A 32 29.65 -6.24 -3.10
N GLU A 33 29.43 -5.00 -2.66
CA GLU A 33 29.28 -4.75 -1.24
C GLU A 33 28.37 -5.87 -0.78
N PRO A 34 28.79 -6.68 0.22
CA PRO A 34 27.94 -7.75 0.69
C PRO A 34 26.62 -7.06 0.94
N ALA A 35 25.59 -7.43 0.17
CA ALA A 35 24.26 -6.92 0.38
C ALA A 35 24.04 -7.22 1.85
N VAL A 36 24.11 -6.17 2.67
CA VAL A 36 23.90 -6.31 4.10
C VAL A 36 22.54 -6.94 4.12
N ALA A 37 22.47 -8.20 4.52
CA ALA A 37 21.22 -8.84 4.83
C ALA A 37 20.69 -7.96 5.93
N TRP A 38 19.85 -6.99 5.55
CA TRP A 38 19.16 -6.15 6.48
C TRP A 38 18.17 -7.13 7.09
N GLU A 39 18.61 -7.82 8.13
CA GLU A 39 17.66 -8.42 9.04
C GLU A 39 16.88 -7.22 9.57
N ALA A 40 15.63 -7.11 9.14
CA ALA A 40 14.71 -6.10 9.62
C ALA A 40 14.86 -6.06 11.15
N PRO A 41 15.18 -4.89 11.74
CA PRO A 41 15.31 -4.78 13.19
C PRO A 41 14.10 -5.43 13.88
N ARG A 42 14.30 -6.14 14.99
CA ARG A 42 13.21 -6.88 15.67
C ARG A 42 11.95 -6.04 15.96
N TRP A 43 12.08 -4.73 16.10
CA TRP A 43 10.97 -3.81 16.30
C TRP A 43 10.10 -3.59 15.03
N VAL A 44 10.63 -3.85 13.82
CA VAL A 44 9.85 -3.86 12.55
C VAL A 44 8.81 -4.98 12.57
N GLY A 45 9.18 -6.17 13.04
CA GLY A 45 8.23 -7.26 13.26
C GLY A 45 7.16 -6.88 14.30
N GLN A 46 7.56 -6.19 15.37
CA GLN A 46 6.63 -5.72 16.41
C GLN A 46 5.66 -4.63 15.91
N LEU A 47 6.08 -3.81 14.94
CA LEU A 47 5.23 -2.83 14.27
C LEU A 47 4.25 -3.49 13.29
N ALA A 48 4.68 -4.49 12.54
CA ALA A 48 3.77 -5.26 11.68
C ALA A 48 2.68 -5.96 12.52
N ASP A 49 3.03 -6.48 13.70
CA ASP A 49 2.08 -7.07 14.65
C ASP A 49 1.12 -6.03 15.26
N TRP A 50 1.49 -4.74 15.25
CA TRP A 50 0.62 -3.64 15.67
C TRP A 50 -0.51 -3.39 14.66
N PHE A 51 -0.30 -3.69 13.38
CA PHE A 51 -1.30 -3.51 12.33
C PHE A 51 -2.05 -4.82 12.06
N ARG A 52 -3.38 -4.76 12.11
CA ARG A 52 -4.20 -5.95 11.83
C ARG A 52 -4.17 -6.25 10.33
N VAL A 53 -3.74 -7.45 9.95
CA VAL A 53 -3.77 -7.93 8.55
C VAL A 53 -4.51 -9.27 8.45
N PRO A 54 -5.86 -9.27 8.39
CA PRO A 54 -6.64 -10.50 8.34
C PRO A 54 -6.44 -11.24 7.01
N ALA A 55 -6.33 -12.58 7.06
CA ALA A 55 -6.06 -13.40 5.88
C ALA A 55 -7.19 -13.39 4.83
N HIS A 56 -8.42 -13.09 5.24
CA HIS A 56 -9.61 -13.08 4.38
C HIS A 56 -9.89 -11.70 3.73
N VAL A 57 -9.01 -10.73 3.94
CA VAL A 57 -9.14 -9.37 3.43
C VAL A 57 -8.15 -9.15 2.30
N TYR A 58 -8.60 -8.45 1.26
CA TYR A 58 -7.77 -8.01 0.16
C TYR A 58 -7.42 -6.52 0.33
N PHE A 59 -6.19 -6.16 0.00
CA PHE A 59 -5.65 -4.82 0.19
C PHE A 59 -5.33 -4.18 -1.15
N HIS A 60 -5.75 -2.93 -1.33
CA HIS A 60 -5.34 -2.09 -2.43
C HIS A 60 -4.07 -1.33 -2.03
N PRO A 61 -3.11 -1.12 -2.94
CA PRO A 61 -1.87 -0.38 -2.64
C PRO A 61 -2.07 1.04 -2.09
N GLY A 62 -3.24 1.65 -2.29
CA GLY A 62 -3.65 2.93 -1.67
C GLY A 62 -4.32 2.79 -0.29
N HIS A 63 -4.04 1.70 0.44
CA HIS A 63 -4.54 1.43 1.80
C HIS A 63 -6.07 1.36 1.99
N ALA A 64 -6.79 1.06 0.93
CA ALA A 64 -8.17 0.58 1.01
C ALA A 64 -8.19 -0.95 1.10
N TRP A 65 -9.22 -1.51 1.71
CA TRP A 65 -9.45 -2.95 1.75
C TRP A 65 -10.75 -3.36 1.06
N ALA A 66 -10.83 -4.61 0.65
CA ALA A 66 -12.00 -5.25 0.06
C ALA A 66 -12.23 -6.66 0.64
N THR A 67 -13.48 -7.01 0.91
CA THR A 67 -13.93 -8.38 1.17
C THR A 67 -15.05 -8.75 0.20
N VAL A 68 -15.03 -9.99 -0.27
CA VAL A 68 -16.02 -10.51 -1.21
C VAL A 68 -17.16 -11.12 -0.40
N GLY A 69 -18.38 -10.59 -0.60
CA GLY A 69 -19.61 -11.17 -0.07
C GLY A 69 -20.29 -12.07 -1.09
N ASP A 70 -21.61 -12.13 -1.05
CA ASP A 70 -22.38 -12.98 -1.96
C ASP A 70 -22.36 -12.45 -3.41
N GLY A 71 -21.99 -13.33 -4.33
CA GLY A 71 -21.92 -13.04 -5.76
C GLY A 71 -20.83 -12.03 -6.09
N ASP A 72 -21.24 -10.88 -6.64
CA ASP A 72 -20.37 -9.77 -7.04
C ASP A 72 -20.46 -8.57 -6.06
N LEU A 73 -20.98 -8.79 -4.86
CA LEU A 73 -21.01 -7.78 -3.81
C LEU A 73 -19.66 -7.71 -3.09
N VAL A 74 -19.05 -6.54 -3.05
CA VAL A 74 -17.77 -6.29 -2.38
C VAL A 74 -17.98 -5.26 -1.29
N THR A 75 -17.56 -5.56 -0.06
CA THR A 75 -17.51 -4.57 1.03
C THR A 75 -16.12 -3.96 1.07
N VAL A 76 -16.03 -2.63 1.16
CA VAL A 76 -14.77 -1.89 1.10
C VAL A 76 -14.62 -0.92 2.27
N GLY A 77 -13.39 -0.62 2.66
CA GLY A 77 -13.07 0.32 3.73
C GLY A 77 -11.62 0.79 3.74
N MET A 78 -11.24 1.53 4.78
CA MET A 78 -9.86 1.97 5.05
C MET A 78 -9.15 0.97 5.96
N ASP A 79 -7.91 0.61 5.64
CA ASP A 79 -7.16 -0.35 6.45
C ASP A 79 -6.66 0.24 7.78
N ASP A 80 -6.25 -0.64 8.71
CA ASP A 80 -5.80 -0.22 10.04
C ASP A 80 -4.53 0.64 10.00
N PHE A 81 -3.67 0.43 8.98
CA PHE A 81 -2.46 1.23 8.79
C PHE A 81 -2.82 2.67 8.43
N ALA A 82 -3.62 2.88 7.38
CA ALA A 82 -4.07 4.20 6.94
C ALA A 82 -4.78 4.96 8.05
N ARG A 83 -5.68 4.28 8.78
CA ARG A 83 -6.39 4.89 9.91
C ARG A 83 -5.43 5.43 10.96
N LYS A 84 -4.49 4.60 11.42
CA LYS A 84 -3.53 4.98 12.46
C LYS A 84 -2.53 6.02 11.98
N LEU A 85 -2.20 5.98 10.69
CA LEU A 85 -1.34 6.96 10.04
C LEU A 85 -2.01 8.34 10.04
N VAL A 86 -3.23 8.44 9.51
CA VAL A 86 -4.02 9.68 9.42
C VAL A 86 -4.43 10.20 10.81
N GLY A 87 -4.68 9.30 11.75
CA GLY A 87 -5.18 9.63 13.08
C GLY A 87 -6.71 9.84 13.10
N PRO A 88 -7.22 10.51 14.15
CA PRO A 88 -8.65 10.73 14.35
C PRO A 88 -9.30 11.48 13.18
N VAL A 89 -10.24 10.83 12.51
CA VAL A 89 -11.01 11.41 11.41
C VAL A 89 -12.14 12.26 12.00
N SER A 90 -12.26 13.51 11.54
CA SER A 90 -13.34 14.43 11.95
C SER A 90 -14.54 14.39 11.00
N SER A 91 -14.33 14.09 9.72
CA SER A 91 -15.41 13.88 8.76
C SER A 91 -14.99 12.97 7.61
N ILE A 92 -15.97 12.32 6.98
CA ILE A 92 -15.78 11.47 5.80
C ILE A 92 -16.87 11.77 4.76
N ALA A 93 -16.46 11.91 3.51
CA ALA A 93 -17.32 12.10 2.35
C ALA A 93 -17.29 10.84 1.48
N LEU A 94 -18.36 10.07 1.52
CA LEU A 94 -18.55 8.84 0.75
C LEU A 94 -19.28 9.14 -0.58
N ARG A 95 -19.17 8.23 -1.56
CA ARG A 95 -20.04 8.28 -2.74
C ARG A 95 -21.46 7.88 -2.37
N GLU A 96 -22.44 8.47 -3.04
CA GLU A 96 -23.85 8.11 -2.89
C GLU A 96 -24.16 6.72 -3.47
N VAL A 97 -25.21 6.09 -2.96
CA VAL A 97 -25.75 4.87 -3.55
C VAL A 97 -26.19 5.13 -4.99
N GLY A 98 -25.81 4.24 -5.90
CA GLY A 98 -26.01 4.38 -7.35
C GLY A 98 -24.84 5.02 -8.09
N ALA A 99 -23.90 5.65 -7.39
CA ALA A 99 -22.70 6.20 -8.01
C ALA A 99 -21.77 5.09 -8.54
N ARG A 100 -21.09 5.37 -9.66
CA ARG A 100 -20.01 4.52 -10.16
C ARG A 100 -18.69 4.87 -9.49
N VAL A 101 -17.91 3.84 -9.18
CA VAL A 101 -16.52 3.93 -8.72
C VAL A 101 -15.64 3.07 -9.63
N ALA A 102 -14.41 3.51 -9.86
CA ALA A 102 -13.42 2.78 -10.64
C ALA A 102 -12.20 2.45 -9.77
N GLN A 103 -11.63 1.26 -9.95
CA GLN A 103 -10.46 0.79 -9.24
C GLN A 103 -9.29 1.75 -9.49
N GLY A 104 -8.64 2.20 -8.42
CA GLY A 104 -7.55 3.17 -8.50
C GLY A 104 -8.01 4.63 -8.73
N GLU A 105 -9.32 4.91 -8.77
CA GLU A 105 -9.86 6.27 -8.80
C GLU A 105 -10.46 6.67 -7.45
N LYS A 106 -10.58 7.99 -7.22
CA LYS A 106 -11.11 8.55 -5.97
C LYS A 106 -12.50 8.00 -5.62
N ALA A 107 -12.60 7.37 -4.47
CA ALA A 107 -13.81 6.79 -3.93
C ALA A 107 -14.37 7.60 -2.75
N TRP A 108 -13.52 8.03 -1.81
CA TRP A 108 -13.94 8.87 -0.69
C TRP A 108 -12.85 9.86 -0.29
N THR A 109 -13.26 10.87 0.47
CA THR A 109 -12.35 11.84 1.10
C THR A 109 -12.58 11.79 2.60
N LEU A 110 -11.51 11.75 3.37
CA LEU A 110 -11.54 11.92 4.82
C LEU A 110 -10.88 13.23 5.22
N VAL A 111 -11.26 13.78 6.37
CA VAL A 111 -10.65 14.96 6.96
C VAL A 111 -10.14 14.62 8.36
N SER A 112 -8.88 14.95 8.63
CA SER A 112 -8.23 14.81 9.94
C SER A 112 -7.47 16.11 10.23
N ASP A 113 -7.73 16.70 11.40
CA ASP A 113 -7.11 17.97 11.85
C ASP A 113 -7.11 19.09 10.77
N GLY A 114 -8.21 19.21 10.02
CA GLY A 114 -8.41 20.23 8.99
C GLY A 114 -7.73 19.91 7.64
N LYS A 115 -7.09 18.75 7.49
CA LYS A 115 -6.47 18.30 6.25
C LYS A 115 -7.25 17.16 5.62
N SER A 116 -7.45 17.23 4.32
CA SER A 116 -8.14 16.18 3.56
C SER A 116 -7.18 15.13 3.02
N VAL A 117 -7.61 13.88 3.00
CA VAL A 117 -6.96 12.77 2.28
C VAL A 117 -7.97 12.13 1.35
N ASP A 118 -7.63 12.02 0.08
CA ASP A 118 -8.41 11.26 -0.88
C ASP A 118 -7.96 9.79 -0.86
N MET A 119 -8.91 8.87 -0.96
CA MET A 119 -8.64 7.45 -1.03
C MET A 119 -9.29 6.84 -2.26
N LEU A 120 -8.62 5.81 -2.79
CA LEU A 120 -8.96 5.18 -4.04
C LEU A 120 -9.87 3.98 -3.84
N SER A 121 -10.74 3.72 -4.81
CA SER A 121 -11.57 2.50 -4.80
C SER A 121 -10.66 1.28 -4.99
N PRO A 122 -10.85 0.21 -4.21
CA PRO A 122 -10.15 -1.05 -4.44
C PRO A 122 -10.78 -1.85 -5.59
N VAL A 123 -11.97 -1.48 -6.08
CA VAL A 123 -12.71 -2.22 -7.12
C VAL A 123 -13.49 -1.29 -8.05
N ASP A 124 -13.70 -1.73 -9.29
CA ASP A 124 -14.69 -1.14 -10.21
C ASP A 124 -16.12 -1.59 -9.85
N GLY A 125 -17.09 -0.67 -9.89
CA GLY A 125 -18.50 -1.04 -9.76
C GLY A 125 -19.46 0.10 -9.45
N THR A 126 -20.63 -0.28 -8.94
CA THR A 126 -21.68 0.65 -8.51
C THR A 126 -21.87 0.55 -7.00
N VAL A 127 -21.88 1.68 -6.30
CA VAL A 127 -22.17 1.71 -4.85
C VAL A 127 -23.62 1.30 -4.62
N VAL A 128 -23.84 0.30 -3.76
CA VAL A 128 -25.17 -0.21 -3.42
C VAL A 128 -25.54 0.02 -1.96
N ALA A 129 -24.57 0.33 -1.11
CA ALA A 129 -24.80 0.76 0.27
C ALA A 129 -23.63 1.60 0.76
N VAL A 130 -23.91 2.49 1.71
CA VAL A 130 -22.92 3.29 2.46
C VAL A 130 -23.12 3.06 3.94
N ASN A 131 -22.05 3.16 4.72
CA ASN A 131 -22.13 3.06 6.17
C ASN A 131 -22.50 4.42 6.78
N GLU A 132 -23.80 4.67 6.89
CA GLU A 132 -24.37 5.88 7.50
C GLU A 132 -23.91 6.11 8.95
N GLU A 133 -23.59 5.05 9.68
CA GLU A 133 -23.12 5.17 11.05
C GLU A 133 -21.72 5.75 11.12
N VAL A 134 -20.81 5.26 10.26
CA VAL A 134 -19.45 5.82 10.16
C VAL A 134 -19.48 7.23 9.56
N ALA A 135 -20.39 7.52 8.63
CA ALA A 135 -20.54 8.87 8.09
C ALA A 135 -20.97 9.90 9.15
N ARG A 136 -21.84 9.50 10.09
CA ARG A 136 -22.27 10.35 11.22
C ARG A 136 -21.29 10.36 12.39
N SER A 137 -20.58 9.25 12.60
CA SER A 137 -19.67 9.01 13.72
C SER A 137 -18.34 8.43 13.20
N PRO A 138 -17.46 9.25 12.60
CA PRO A 138 -16.19 8.78 12.03
C PRO A 138 -15.25 8.12 13.05
N GLU A 139 -15.42 8.39 14.34
CA GLU A 139 -14.70 7.74 15.45
C GLU A 139 -14.86 6.21 15.45
N ARG A 140 -15.95 5.67 14.86
CA ARG A 140 -16.19 4.23 14.74
C ARG A 140 -15.19 3.51 13.86
N LEU A 141 -14.48 4.23 12.98
CA LEU A 141 -13.37 3.67 12.21
C LEU A 141 -12.28 3.07 13.11
N GLY A 142 -12.13 3.56 14.35
CA GLY A 142 -11.10 3.15 15.31
C GLY A 142 -11.22 1.73 15.87
N GLY A 143 -12.44 1.25 16.12
CA GLY A 143 -12.66 0.03 16.91
C GLY A 143 -12.42 -1.26 16.11
N ASP A 144 -13.03 -1.32 14.93
CA ASP A 144 -13.01 -2.51 14.08
C ASP A 144 -12.97 -2.12 12.58
N PRO A 145 -11.79 -1.84 12.01
CA PRO A 145 -11.67 -1.35 10.64
C PRO A 145 -12.15 -2.35 9.58
N TYR A 146 -12.18 -3.66 9.91
CA TYR A 146 -12.55 -4.73 8.97
C TYR A 146 -13.95 -5.29 9.19
N GLY A 147 -14.59 -4.99 10.32
CA GLY A 147 -16.01 -5.27 10.57
C GLY A 147 -16.85 -4.00 10.51
N GLU A 148 -17.13 -3.38 11.65
CA GLU A 148 -18.05 -2.22 11.75
C GLU A 148 -17.56 -0.96 11.00
N GLY A 149 -16.25 -0.85 10.75
CA GLY A 149 -15.61 0.27 10.06
C GLY A 149 -15.67 0.22 8.52
N TRP A 150 -16.46 -0.68 7.92
CA TRP A 150 -16.70 -0.67 6.48
C TRP A 150 -17.28 0.67 6.02
N LEU A 151 -16.96 1.09 4.80
CA LEU A 151 -17.36 2.40 4.26
C LEU A 151 -18.48 2.28 3.24
N MET A 152 -18.30 1.38 2.27
CA MET A 152 -19.25 1.20 1.18
C MET A 152 -19.38 -0.29 0.82
N ARG A 153 -20.51 -0.64 0.22
CA ARG A 153 -20.68 -1.89 -0.53
C ARG A 153 -20.82 -1.57 -2.00
N VAL A 154 -20.06 -2.26 -2.82
CA VAL A 154 -19.96 -2.04 -4.26
C VAL A 154 -20.36 -3.32 -4.98
N ARG A 155 -21.28 -3.19 -5.95
CA ARG A 155 -21.60 -4.23 -6.91
C ARG A 155 -20.54 -4.20 -8.01
N ALA A 156 -19.66 -5.19 -8.03
CA ALA A 156 -18.46 -5.24 -8.86
C ALA A 156 -18.58 -6.33 -9.94
N PRO A 157 -19.24 -6.05 -11.08
CA PRO A 157 -19.50 -7.07 -12.11
C PRO A 157 -18.23 -7.65 -12.72
N ARG A 158 -17.10 -6.95 -12.60
CA ARG A 158 -15.77 -7.38 -13.04
C ARG A 158 -14.88 -7.81 -11.87
N LEU A 159 -15.43 -8.59 -10.95
CA LEU A 159 -14.75 -9.01 -9.73
C LEU A 159 -13.40 -9.70 -9.99
N ALA A 160 -13.35 -10.71 -10.85
CA ALA A 160 -12.11 -11.47 -11.07
C ALA A 160 -10.92 -10.61 -11.56
N PRO A 161 -11.09 -9.70 -12.54
CA PRO A 161 -10.07 -8.70 -12.86
C PRO A 161 -9.67 -7.80 -11.70
N ASN A 162 -10.64 -7.27 -10.93
CA ASN A 162 -10.36 -6.40 -9.79
C ASN A 162 -9.46 -7.10 -8.77
N MET A 163 -9.77 -8.35 -8.43
CA MET A 163 -9.06 -9.09 -7.39
C MET A 163 -7.60 -9.40 -7.74
N LYS A 164 -7.24 -9.49 -9.03
CA LYS A 164 -5.86 -9.71 -9.46
C LYS A 164 -4.92 -8.55 -9.13
N GLN A 165 -5.48 -7.36 -8.92
CA GLN A 165 -4.72 -6.14 -8.61
C GLN A 165 -4.65 -5.88 -7.10
N LEU A 166 -5.25 -6.76 -6.28
CA LEU A 166 -5.27 -6.64 -4.83
C LEU A 166 -4.33 -7.65 -4.18
N LEU A 167 -3.87 -7.30 -2.98
CA LEU A 167 -2.90 -8.06 -2.20
C LEU A 167 -3.61 -8.86 -1.12
N SER A 168 -3.21 -10.10 -0.88
CA SER A 168 -3.75 -10.94 0.20
C SER A 168 -2.68 -11.86 0.78
N GLY A 169 -2.98 -12.50 1.92
CA GLY A 169 -2.08 -13.45 2.57
C GLY A 169 -0.69 -12.86 2.85
N ALA A 170 0.36 -13.57 2.43
CA ALA A 170 1.75 -13.15 2.63
C ALA A 170 2.08 -11.83 1.92
N LEU A 171 1.50 -11.56 0.75
CA LEU A 171 1.72 -10.32 0.02
C LEU A 171 1.11 -9.11 0.74
N ALA A 172 -0.09 -9.27 1.32
CA ALA A 172 -0.70 -8.22 2.13
C ALA A 172 0.13 -7.91 3.39
N ARG A 173 0.61 -8.95 4.08
CA ARG A 173 1.49 -8.75 5.24
C ARG A 173 2.76 -8.00 4.85
N ARG A 174 3.43 -8.45 3.77
CA ARG A 174 4.65 -7.81 3.29
C ARG A 174 4.41 -6.35 2.89
N PHE A 175 3.29 -6.07 2.25
CA PHE A 175 2.90 -4.70 1.89
C PHE A 175 2.81 -3.78 3.11
N ILE A 176 2.22 -4.25 4.21
CA ILE A 176 2.11 -3.48 5.46
C ILE A 176 3.48 -3.34 6.15
N GLU A 177 4.32 -4.39 6.16
CA GLU A 177 5.70 -4.32 6.64
C GLU A 177 6.50 -3.24 5.88
N ASP A 178 6.47 -3.29 4.54
CA ASP A 178 7.15 -2.30 3.70
C ASP A 178 6.60 -0.88 3.92
N ALA A 179 5.31 -0.74 4.22
CA ALA A 179 4.71 0.55 4.57
C ALA A 179 5.24 1.10 5.90
N CYS A 180 5.46 0.24 6.89
CA CYS A 180 6.09 0.60 8.17
C CYS A 180 7.53 1.06 7.98
N ASP A 181 8.32 0.33 7.18
CA ASP A 181 9.71 0.68 6.87
C ASP A 181 9.80 2.05 6.18
N ARG A 182 8.92 2.29 5.19
CA ARG A 182 8.84 3.60 4.52
C ARG A 182 8.44 4.72 5.48
N LEU A 183 7.49 4.47 6.37
CA LEU A 183 7.03 5.47 7.34
C LEU A 183 8.16 5.87 8.29
N GLN A 184 8.93 4.89 8.77
CA GLN A 184 10.10 5.17 9.60
C GLN A 184 11.11 6.03 8.84
N ALA A 185 11.45 5.67 7.61
CA ALA A 185 12.39 6.43 6.80
C ALA A 185 11.96 7.90 6.60
N LEU A 186 10.65 8.15 6.49
CA LEU A 186 10.11 9.51 6.35
C LEU A 186 10.22 10.36 7.62
N THR A 187 10.21 9.74 8.80
CA THR A 187 10.16 10.45 10.09
C THR A 187 11.56 10.64 10.72
N THR A 188 12.57 9.92 10.23
CA THR A 188 13.90 9.84 10.85
C THR A 188 14.85 11.05 10.67
N PRO A 189 14.70 12.03 9.75
CA PRO A 189 15.65 13.14 9.69
C PRO A 189 15.69 14.04 10.95
N ASP A 190 14.62 14.08 11.74
CA ASP A 190 14.49 14.95 12.93
C ASP A 190 14.14 14.20 14.23
N LEU A 191 13.93 12.88 14.19
CA LEU A 191 13.84 12.03 15.38
C LEU A 191 15.25 11.64 15.84
N GLY A 192 15.97 12.61 16.40
CA GLY A 192 17.20 12.33 17.13
C GLY A 192 16.92 11.31 18.24
N ARG A 193 17.68 10.20 18.25
CA ARG A 193 17.66 9.15 19.29
C ARG A 193 16.26 8.80 19.81
N VAL A 194 15.59 7.85 19.15
CA VAL A 194 14.47 7.14 19.79
C VAL A 194 14.97 6.50 21.10
N TYR A 195 14.23 6.76 22.18
CA TYR A 195 14.52 6.29 23.53
C TYR A 195 14.54 4.75 23.61
N GLN A 196 15.28 4.23 24.59
CA GLN A 196 15.56 2.80 24.83
C GLN A 196 14.35 1.94 25.23
N ASP A 197 13.12 2.42 25.16
CA ASP A 197 11.95 1.74 25.72
C ASP A 197 11.17 0.87 24.73
N GLY A 198 11.48 0.87 23.43
CA GLY A 198 10.83 -0.01 22.45
C GLY A 198 9.30 0.19 22.38
N GLY A 199 8.82 1.39 22.73
CA GLY A 199 7.40 1.72 22.80
C GLY A 199 6.74 1.68 21.42
N LEU A 200 5.59 1.01 21.35
CA LEU A 200 4.73 0.96 20.16
C LEU A 200 4.37 2.39 19.73
N PRO A 201 4.27 2.68 18.42
CA PRO A 201 3.92 4.02 17.97
C PRO A 201 2.53 4.44 18.48
N VAL A 202 2.42 5.70 18.90
CA VAL A 202 1.15 6.30 19.32
C VAL A 202 0.25 6.53 18.10
N ASP A 203 -1.05 6.26 18.22
CA ASP A 203 -2.06 6.54 17.18
C ASP A 203 -1.99 8.01 16.73
N GLY A 204 -2.09 8.26 15.42
CA GLY A 204 -2.01 9.61 14.84
C GLY A 204 -0.59 10.08 14.57
N MET A 205 0.27 9.21 14.04
CA MET A 205 1.67 9.51 13.71
C MET A 205 1.80 10.74 12.79
N ALA A 206 0.82 11.01 11.94
CA ALA A 206 0.80 12.19 11.10
C ALA A 206 0.73 13.52 11.87
N ARG A 207 0.29 13.53 13.14
CA ARG A 207 0.27 14.73 14.00
C ARG A 207 1.66 15.18 14.42
N ALA A 208 2.61 14.25 14.46
CA ALA A 208 4.01 14.55 14.77
C ALA A 208 4.77 15.09 13.53
N LEU A 209 4.16 15.03 12.35
CA LEU A 209 4.76 15.50 11.10
C LEU A 209 4.75 17.03 11.03
N ARG A 210 5.83 17.62 10.50
CA ARG A 210 5.87 19.07 10.28
C ARG A 210 4.82 19.48 9.24
N PRO A 211 4.36 20.75 9.23
CA PRO A 211 3.33 21.22 8.30
C PRO A 211 3.57 20.92 6.80
N GLY A 212 4.81 20.65 6.35
CA GLY A 212 5.14 20.24 4.98
C GLY A 212 5.30 18.73 4.73
N ASP A 213 5.40 17.91 5.78
CA ASP A 213 5.60 16.47 5.67
C ASP A 213 4.29 15.71 5.41
N TRP A 214 3.15 16.36 5.69
CA TRP A 214 1.82 15.80 5.44
C TRP A 214 1.61 15.43 3.97
N ASP A 215 1.85 16.36 3.04
CA ASP A 215 1.64 16.12 1.62
C ASP A 215 2.58 15.04 1.07
N ARG A 216 3.81 14.98 1.62
CA ARG A 216 4.78 13.94 1.29
C ARG A 216 4.30 12.57 1.77
N MET A 217 3.77 12.49 3.00
CA MET A 217 3.16 11.28 3.53
C MET A 217 1.95 10.86 2.70
N VAL A 218 1.03 11.80 2.39
CA VAL A 218 -0.19 11.48 1.63
C VAL A 218 0.16 10.87 0.28
N ARG A 219 1.07 11.50 -0.48
CA ARG A 219 1.55 10.96 -1.77
C ARG A 219 2.26 9.61 -1.64
N ALA A 220 2.97 9.38 -0.54
CA ALA A 220 3.74 8.16 -0.33
C ALA A 220 2.85 6.92 -0.07
N PHE A 221 1.66 7.11 0.51
CA PHE A 221 0.82 6.00 0.97
C PHE A 221 -0.54 5.91 0.26
N PHE A 222 -1.17 7.01 -0.13
CA PHE A 222 -2.55 6.99 -0.65
C PHE A 222 -2.65 7.00 -2.19
N LEU A 223 -1.51 7.15 -2.89
CA LEU A 223 -1.45 7.20 -4.37
C LEU A 223 -2.28 8.34 -4.99
N THR A 224 -2.43 9.45 -4.24
CA THR A 224 -3.16 10.66 -4.63
C THR A 224 -2.26 11.89 -4.60
#